data_AF-A0A2V5I6U6-F1
#
_entry.id   AF-A0A2V5I6U6-F1
#
_cell.length_a   1.000
_cell.length_b   1.000
_cell.length_c   1.000
_cell.angle_alpha   90.00
_cell.angle_beta   90.00
_cell.angle_gamma   90.00
#
_symmetry.space_group_name_H-M   'P 1'
#
loop_
_entity.id
_entity.type
_entity.pdbx_description
1 polymer ?
#
loop_
_entity_poly.entity_id
_entity_poly.type
_entity_poly.pdbx_seq_one_letter_code
_entity_poly.pdbx_strand_id
1 'polypeptide(L)'
;MAKVRTALKNNMWIIQKVVNTIQTVGTAVSAFPPAMPASLIFTAFGQVMQSFADTSADYDKIMGFFEFTHRFFDRLSIIEERTPALPPFQRCVTRVFSSILKICAVAQKYAAEKRFKKWFENLVKGADGDLTAANSEMEEAINELSQAVGLATLRTVEIIDEVVKSMNGQVEFLVANATLLDERTEAIQSNTNTIMEQNQDLGSKQDAMTQLQKETLEMVSEQSRLFSSVVGYFGSVQMGENFGDSFKTSVLKLGVVRLRLARWGQSVGLANVNDVHSLEESKLSPDDIPRVSELLEGILDQFADAERISKRFQLRHRNATAVLDPTKDLDKVAASLHQKINDLSLRRQGNSDAEPNKELTLYEEKNFTRLIEDINELVNDLVELFPGIEDAQRKLAEEEVSEMKSIKGALPILKEVAADQDNLLTETVVKVIQQTSTTTYTNSVVFSGNNSGFQVGNNAGRISNVRWN
;
A
#
# COMPACT_ATOMS: atom_id res chain seq x y z
N MET A 1 79.15 -10.80 42.73
CA MET A 1 78.89 -9.48 43.39
C MET A 1 78.00 -8.55 42.57
N ALA A 2 78.38 -8.12 41.37
CA ALA A 2 77.56 -7.19 40.56
C ALA A 2 76.17 -7.75 40.23
N LYS A 3 76.06 -9.02 39.81
CA LYS A 3 74.79 -9.66 39.40
C LYS A 3 73.72 -9.67 40.49
N VAL A 4 74.09 -10.05 41.72
CA VAL A 4 73.15 -10.13 42.86
C VAL A 4 72.71 -8.74 43.30
N ARG A 5 73.64 -7.78 43.32
CA ARG A 5 73.34 -6.37 43.57
C ARG A 5 72.39 -5.80 42.51
N THR A 6 72.58 -6.17 41.26
CA THR A 6 71.68 -5.81 40.15
C THR A 6 70.31 -6.46 40.28
N ALA A 7 70.22 -7.76 40.60
CA ALA A 7 68.93 -8.44 40.79
C ALA A 7 68.15 -7.87 41.98
N LEU A 8 68.81 -7.61 43.10
CA LEU A 8 68.20 -6.91 44.24
C LEU A 8 67.71 -5.52 43.83
N LYS A 9 68.55 -4.74 43.13
CA LYS A 9 68.21 -3.40 42.63
C LYS A 9 66.99 -3.42 41.71
N ASN A 10 66.93 -4.35 40.78
CA ASN A 10 65.83 -4.48 39.82
C ASN A 10 64.53 -4.90 40.51
N ASN A 11 64.61 -5.65 41.61
CA ASN A 11 63.45 -6.14 42.36
C ASN A 11 63.11 -5.30 43.61
N MET A 12 63.74 -4.12 43.79
CA MET A 12 63.55 -3.26 44.98
C MET A 12 62.11 -2.86 45.24
N TRP A 13 61.33 -2.66 44.19
CA TRP A 13 59.92 -2.28 44.33
C TRP A 13 59.07 -3.46 44.81
N ILE A 14 59.38 -4.70 44.38
CA ILE A 14 58.72 -5.92 44.87
C ILE A 14 59.06 -6.10 46.35
N ILE A 15 60.33 -5.92 46.71
CA ILE A 15 60.81 -5.95 48.09
C ILE A 15 60.04 -4.91 48.92
N GLN A 16 59.88 -3.69 48.41
CA GLN A 16 59.11 -2.64 49.09
C GLN A 16 57.64 -3.02 49.26
N LYS A 17 57.01 -3.62 48.25
CA LYS A 17 55.62 -4.10 48.31
C LYS A 17 55.46 -5.22 49.34
N VAL A 18 56.42 -6.13 49.42
CA VAL A 18 56.47 -7.22 50.42
C VAL A 18 56.68 -6.67 51.83
N VAL A 19 57.62 -5.74 52.02
CA VAL A 19 57.87 -5.06 53.31
C VAL A 19 56.63 -4.33 53.81
N ASN A 20 55.91 -3.64 52.91
CA ASN A 20 54.65 -3.00 53.24
C ASN A 20 53.57 -4.04 53.63
N THR A 21 53.58 -5.22 53.01
CA THR A 21 52.64 -6.32 53.34
C THR A 21 52.98 -6.98 54.68
N ILE A 22 54.27 -7.17 55.01
CA ILE A 22 54.73 -7.70 56.30
C ILE A 22 54.25 -6.82 57.47
N GLN A 23 54.26 -5.49 57.29
CA GLN A 23 53.77 -4.54 58.30
C GLN A 23 52.29 -4.75 58.63
N THR A 24 51.51 -5.31 57.71
CA THR A 24 50.09 -5.63 57.92
C THR A 24 49.84 -7.03 58.49
N VAL A 25 50.78 -7.98 58.35
CA VAL A 25 50.66 -9.36 58.81
C VAL A 25 51.64 -9.59 59.98
N GLY A 26 51.20 -9.24 61.20
CA GLY A 26 52.01 -9.00 62.40
C GLY A 26 52.80 -10.16 63.04
N THR A 27 53.36 -11.10 62.27
CA THR A 27 54.13 -12.23 62.83
C THR A 27 55.65 -12.16 62.64
N ALA A 28 56.19 -11.11 62.01
CA ALA A 28 57.64 -10.94 61.79
C ALA A 28 58.20 -9.60 62.33
N VAL A 29 57.61 -9.08 63.42
CA VAL A 29 57.98 -7.79 64.03
C VAL A 29 59.41 -7.80 64.59
N SER A 30 59.97 -8.97 64.92
CA SER A 30 61.31 -9.08 65.52
C SER A 30 62.47 -8.86 64.56
N ALA A 31 62.24 -8.88 63.24
CA ALA A 31 63.29 -8.69 62.23
C ALA A 31 63.20 -7.34 61.48
N PHE A 32 62.08 -6.62 61.58
CA PHE A 32 61.84 -5.36 60.85
C PHE A 32 61.17 -4.28 61.72
N PRO A 33 61.83 -3.12 61.95
CA PRO A 33 61.14 -1.92 62.44
C PRO A 33 60.02 -1.42 61.50
N PRO A 34 59.00 -0.72 62.03
CA PRO A 34 57.93 -0.12 61.23
C PRO A 34 58.51 0.87 60.22
N ALA A 35 58.03 0.83 58.97
CA ALA A 35 58.43 1.71 57.88
C ALA A 35 59.90 1.61 57.41
N MET A 36 60.55 0.44 57.51
CA MET A 36 61.88 0.25 56.91
C MET A 36 61.85 0.42 55.37
N PRO A 37 62.52 1.43 54.79
CA PRO A 37 62.65 1.52 53.34
C PRO A 37 63.51 0.36 52.80
N ALA A 38 63.14 -0.18 51.64
CA ALA A 38 63.86 -1.29 51.00
C ALA A 38 65.34 -0.93 50.73
N SER A 39 65.68 0.36 50.64
CA SER A 39 67.07 0.83 50.56
C SER A 39 67.92 0.42 51.76
N LEU A 40 67.35 0.33 52.97
CA LEU A 40 68.08 -0.18 54.15
C LEU A 40 68.30 -1.68 54.09
N ILE A 41 67.35 -2.43 53.53
CA ILE A 41 67.52 -3.86 53.23
C ILE A 41 68.67 -4.03 52.23
N PHE A 42 68.67 -3.25 51.15
CA PHE A 42 69.75 -3.25 50.17
C PHE A 42 71.10 -2.89 50.80
N THR A 43 71.13 -1.93 51.73
CA THR A 43 72.36 -1.56 52.47
C THR A 43 72.81 -2.70 53.40
N ALA A 44 71.91 -3.38 54.10
CA ALA A 44 72.25 -4.52 54.95
C ALA A 44 72.81 -5.69 54.13
N PHE A 45 72.15 -6.06 53.02
CA PHE A 45 72.69 -7.01 52.05
C PHE A 45 74.02 -6.56 51.48
N GLY A 46 74.16 -5.27 51.15
CA GLY A 46 75.38 -4.67 50.63
C GLY A 46 76.54 -4.73 51.62
N GLN A 47 76.28 -4.50 52.91
CA GLN A 47 77.26 -4.59 53.99
C GLN A 47 77.68 -6.04 54.25
N VAL A 48 76.71 -6.95 54.31
CA VAL A 48 76.96 -8.39 54.41
C VAL A 48 77.82 -8.81 53.21
N MET A 49 77.41 -8.50 51.97
CA MET A 49 78.20 -8.69 50.75
C MET A 49 79.62 -8.13 50.81
N GLN A 50 79.77 -6.88 51.27
CA GLN A 50 81.07 -6.21 51.35
C GLN A 50 81.98 -6.88 52.39
N SER A 51 81.44 -7.37 53.50
CA SER A 51 82.19 -8.10 54.52
C SER A 51 82.78 -9.43 54.02
N PHE A 52 82.27 -9.98 52.91
CA PHE A 52 82.85 -11.17 52.26
C PHE A 52 83.94 -10.85 51.22
N ALA A 53 84.10 -9.58 50.81
CA ALA A 53 85.09 -9.22 49.78
C ALA A 53 86.54 -9.34 50.29
N ASP A 54 86.74 -9.29 51.62
CA ASP A 54 88.07 -9.23 52.26
C ASP A 54 88.68 -10.61 52.59
N THR A 55 88.03 -11.73 52.24
CA THR A 55 88.52 -13.10 52.56
C THR A 55 88.61 -13.96 51.29
N SER A 56 89.83 -14.29 50.82
CA SER A 56 90.06 -14.78 49.45
C SER A 56 90.06 -16.30 49.22
N ALA A 57 89.66 -17.14 50.17
CA ALA A 57 89.73 -18.61 50.01
C ALA A 57 88.38 -19.35 49.97
N ASP A 58 87.29 -18.74 50.47
CA ASP A 58 86.00 -19.45 50.64
C ASP A 58 84.85 -18.86 49.78
N TYR A 59 85.21 -18.18 48.69
CA TYR A 59 84.31 -17.33 47.89
C TYR A 59 83.25 -18.10 47.07
N ASP A 60 83.56 -19.30 46.59
CA ASP A 60 82.71 -20.04 45.64
C ASP A 60 81.38 -20.53 46.22
N LYS A 61 81.34 -20.84 47.52
CA LYS A 61 80.13 -21.38 48.17
C LYS A 61 79.21 -20.29 48.71
N ILE A 62 79.76 -19.15 49.13
CA ILE A 62 79.00 -17.92 49.41
C ILE A 62 78.32 -17.43 48.12
N MET A 63 79.00 -17.57 46.97
CA MET A 63 78.40 -17.31 45.67
C MET A 63 77.15 -18.16 45.44
N GLY A 64 77.12 -19.43 45.90
CA GLY A 64 75.97 -20.33 45.77
C GLY A 64 74.68 -19.85 46.45
N PHE A 65 74.74 -19.38 47.70
CA PHE A 65 73.56 -18.81 48.39
C PHE A 65 73.02 -17.55 47.68
N PHE A 66 73.94 -16.68 47.26
CA PHE A 66 73.55 -15.45 46.57
C PHE A 66 73.09 -15.69 45.12
N GLU A 67 73.62 -16.70 44.43
CA GLU A 67 73.12 -17.16 43.14
C GLU A 67 71.72 -17.77 43.27
N PHE A 68 71.46 -18.52 44.33
CA PHE A 68 70.14 -19.07 44.62
C PHE A 68 69.12 -17.96 44.88
N THR A 69 69.48 -17.00 45.74
CA THR A 69 68.69 -15.80 46.01
C THR A 69 68.42 -15.02 44.73
N HIS A 70 69.43 -14.83 43.88
CA HIS A 70 69.28 -14.20 42.57
C HIS A 70 68.27 -14.94 41.68
N ARG A 71 68.34 -16.27 41.58
CA ARG A 71 67.40 -17.07 40.76
C ARG A 71 65.95 -16.94 41.25
N PHE A 72 65.72 -16.82 42.56
CA PHE A 72 64.38 -16.58 43.10
C PHE A 72 63.84 -15.22 42.65
N PHE A 73 64.65 -14.16 42.81
CA PHE A 73 64.28 -12.81 42.37
C PHE A 73 64.02 -12.72 40.86
N ASP A 74 64.85 -13.37 40.06
CA ASP A 74 64.73 -13.39 38.60
C ASP A 74 63.51 -14.18 38.11
N ARG A 75 63.03 -15.17 38.88
CA ARG A 75 61.75 -15.84 38.61
C ARG A 75 60.55 -15.01 39.02
N LEU A 76 60.69 -14.23 40.09
CA LEU A 76 59.64 -13.35 40.58
C LEU A 76 59.41 -12.15 39.65
N SER A 77 60.45 -11.68 38.94
CA SER A 77 60.32 -10.63 37.93
C SER A 77 59.53 -11.08 36.69
N ILE A 78 59.48 -12.38 36.37
CA ILE A 78 58.68 -12.89 35.23
C ILE A 78 57.18 -12.56 35.38
N ILE A 79 56.70 -12.39 36.62
CA ILE A 79 55.30 -12.10 36.95
C ILE A 79 55.08 -10.65 37.44
N GLU A 80 56.04 -9.77 37.19
CA GLU A 80 56.09 -8.35 37.62
C GLU A 80 54.82 -7.56 37.25
N GLU A 81 54.24 -7.80 36.07
CA GLU A 81 53.03 -7.09 35.60
C GLU A 81 51.72 -7.86 35.82
N ARG A 82 51.81 -9.13 36.24
CA ARG A 82 50.65 -10.01 36.46
C ARG A 82 50.69 -10.71 37.81
N THR A 83 51.23 -10.02 38.82
CA THR A 83 51.34 -10.60 40.17
C THR A 83 49.94 -10.94 40.68
N PRO A 84 49.63 -12.21 40.98
CA PRO A 84 48.30 -12.56 41.45
C PRO A 84 47.98 -11.77 42.72
N ALA A 85 46.87 -11.04 42.73
CA ALA A 85 46.35 -10.33 43.91
C ALA A 85 45.73 -11.32 44.91
N LEU A 86 46.41 -12.45 45.15
CA LEU A 86 45.99 -13.53 46.02
C LEU A 86 46.75 -13.41 47.35
N PRO A 87 46.06 -13.21 48.49
CA PRO A 87 46.72 -13.15 49.80
C PRO A 87 47.65 -14.34 50.11
N PRO A 88 47.34 -15.59 49.71
CA PRO A 88 48.27 -16.73 49.89
C PRO A 88 49.59 -16.57 49.13
N PHE A 89 49.54 -16.04 47.90
CA PHE A 89 50.71 -15.79 47.08
C PHE A 89 51.62 -14.75 47.74
N GLN A 90 51.04 -13.64 48.20
CA GLN A 90 51.78 -12.58 48.91
C GLN A 90 52.40 -13.06 50.22
N ARG A 91 51.69 -13.93 50.97
CA ARG A 91 52.19 -14.53 52.21
C ARG A 91 53.39 -15.46 51.96
N CYS A 92 53.35 -16.27 50.91
CA CYS A 92 54.47 -17.18 50.57
C CYS A 92 55.71 -16.37 50.16
N VAL A 93 55.56 -15.39 49.27
CA VAL A 93 56.65 -14.47 48.88
C VAL A 93 57.25 -13.80 50.12
N THR A 94 56.40 -13.26 51.00
CA THR A 94 56.78 -12.64 52.27
C THR A 94 57.63 -13.54 53.17
N ARG A 95 57.27 -14.82 53.30
CA ARG A 95 58.01 -15.80 54.11
C ARG A 95 59.40 -16.09 53.54
N VAL A 96 59.52 -16.23 52.21
CA VAL A 96 60.82 -16.40 51.53
C VAL A 96 61.72 -15.21 51.83
N PHE A 97 61.20 -13.98 51.64
CA PHE A 97 61.93 -12.75 51.92
C PHE A 97 62.41 -12.63 53.37
N SER A 98 61.52 -12.93 54.32
CA SER A 98 61.83 -12.88 55.74
C SER A 98 62.95 -13.86 56.10
N SER A 99 62.95 -15.05 55.51
CA SER A 99 63.95 -16.09 55.76
C SER A 99 65.33 -15.70 55.22
N ILE A 100 65.40 -15.14 54.00
CA ILE A 100 66.67 -14.62 53.44
C ILE A 100 67.25 -13.53 54.36
N LEU A 101 66.40 -12.65 54.90
CA LEU A 101 66.84 -11.56 55.77
C LEU A 101 67.29 -12.03 57.16
N LYS A 102 66.64 -13.05 57.74
CA LYS A 102 67.13 -13.73 58.94
C LYS A 102 68.53 -14.31 58.71
N ILE A 103 68.77 -14.98 57.58
CA ILE A 103 70.08 -15.53 57.20
C ILE A 103 71.14 -14.41 57.13
N CYS A 104 70.81 -13.27 56.53
CA CYS A 104 71.71 -12.12 56.48
C CYS A 104 71.99 -11.49 57.85
N ALA A 105 71.00 -11.41 58.73
CA ALA A 105 71.16 -10.89 60.08
C ALA A 105 72.09 -11.78 60.93
N VAL A 106 71.96 -13.10 60.81
CA VAL A 106 72.89 -14.06 61.44
C VAL A 106 74.29 -13.89 60.86
N ALA A 107 74.43 -13.76 59.53
CA ALA A 107 75.72 -13.52 58.88
C ALA A 107 76.43 -12.26 59.42
N GLN A 108 75.68 -11.17 59.63
CA GLN A 108 76.22 -9.90 60.13
C GLN A 108 76.77 -10.02 61.56
N LYS A 109 76.11 -10.77 62.46
CA LYS A 109 76.60 -11.00 63.83
C LYS A 109 77.95 -11.73 63.82
N TYR A 110 78.08 -12.77 63.00
CA TYR A 110 79.33 -13.53 62.90
C TYR A 110 80.46 -12.75 62.21
N ALA A 111 80.13 -11.83 61.31
CA ALA A 111 81.09 -10.90 60.71
C ALA A 111 81.67 -9.91 61.75
N ALA A 112 80.82 -9.38 62.63
CA ALA A 112 81.27 -8.48 63.71
C ALA A 112 82.23 -9.18 64.71
N GLU A 113 82.04 -10.49 64.94
CA GLU A 113 82.87 -11.28 65.85
C GLU A 113 84.16 -11.85 65.23
N LYS A 114 84.44 -11.60 63.93
CA LYS A 114 85.54 -12.21 63.17
C LYS A 114 85.52 -13.76 63.13
N ARG A 115 84.40 -14.40 63.42
CA ARG A 115 84.23 -15.88 63.46
C ARG A 115 83.57 -16.44 62.20
N PHE A 116 83.87 -15.83 61.06
CA PHE A 116 83.13 -16.02 59.82
C PHE A 116 83.19 -17.45 59.26
N LYS A 117 84.36 -18.10 59.39
CA LYS A 117 84.54 -19.50 59.01
C LYS A 117 83.59 -20.45 59.75
N LYS A 118 83.23 -20.12 61.00
CA LYS A 118 82.29 -20.89 61.83
C LYS A 118 80.84 -20.70 61.39
N TRP A 119 80.43 -19.48 61.04
CA TRP A 119 79.12 -19.23 60.44
C TRP A 119 78.92 -20.05 59.16
N PHE A 120 79.95 -20.06 58.33
CA PHE A 120 79.97 -20.80 57.08
C PHE A 120 79.92 -22.32 57.28
N GLU A 121 80.76 -22.86 58.17
CA GLU A 121 80.70 -24.27 58.54
C GLU A 121 79.32 -24.64 59.09
N ASN A 122 78.68 -23.74 59.83
CA ASN A 122 77.34 -23.94 60.37
C ASN A 122 76.23 -23.84 59.31
N LEU A 123 76.37 -22.98 58.28
CA LEU A 123 75.44 -22.87 57.15
C LEU A 123 75.44 -24.13 56.30
N VAL A 124 76.63 -24.69 56.06
CA VAL A 124 76.82 -25.85 55.16
C VAL A 124 76.66 -27.18 55.89
N LYS A 125 77.07 -27.29 57.16
CA LYS A 125 76.98 -28.52 57.96
C LYS A 125 75.78 -28.58 58.91
N GLY A 126 74.99 -27.51 59.02
CA GLY A 126 73.76 -27.47 59.83
C GLY A 126 73.99 -27.54 61.35
N ALA A 127 75.10 -26.98 61.85
CA ALA A 127 75.47 -27.08 63.27
C ALA A 127 74.97 -25.90 64.13
N ASP A 128 74.42 -24.84 63.52
CA ASP A 128 73.76 -23.73 64.20
C ASP A 128 72.24 -23.84 64.07
N GLY A 129 71.54 -23.88 65.21
CA GLY A 129 70.09 -24.10 65.25
C GLY A 129 69.29 -22.99 64.57
N ASP A 130 69.71 -21.73 64.71
CA ASP A 130 68.99 -20.58 64.16
C ASP A 130 69.18 -20.47 62.64
N LEU A 131 70.40 -20.74 62.17
CA LEU A 131 70.72 -20.68 60.73
C LEU A 131 70.10 -21.85 59.96
N THR A 132 70.09 -23.04 60.54
CA THR A 132 69.48 -24.24 59.94
C THR A 132 67.96 -24.09 59.85
N ALA A 133 67.33 -23.54 60.90
CA ALA A 133 65.90 -23.25 60.92
C ALA A 133 65.52 -22.22 59.84
N ALA A 134 66.29 -21.14 59.70
CA ALA A 134 66.04 -20.12 58.67
C ALA A 134 66.22 -20.65 57.24
N ASN A 135 67.18 -21.56 57.00
CA ASN A 135 67.36 -22.17 55.68
C ASN A 135 66.21 -23.14 55.34
N SER A 136 65.77 -23.96 56.31
CA SER A 136 64.62 -24.86 56.12
C SER A 136 63.32 -24.09 55.87
N GLU A 137 63.08 -23.01 56.63
CA GLU A 137 61.92 -22.13 56.46
C GLU A 137 61.90 -21.45 55.08
N MET A 138 63.08 -21.10 54.54
CA MET A 138 63.21 -20.55 53.19
C MET A 138 62.84 -21.58 52.11
N GLU A 139 63.37 -22.80 52.21
CA GLU A 139 63.10 -23.87 51.24
C GLU A 139 61.61 -24.26 51.23
N GLU A 140 61.00 -24.38 52.41
CA GLU A 140 59.57 -24.68 52.57
C GLU A 140 58.69 -23.57 51.96
N ALA A 141 58.97 -22.30 52.28
CA ALA A 141 58.22 -21.16 51.76
C ALA A 141 58.31 -21.03 50.23
N ILE A 142 59.44 -21.40 49.63
CA ILE A 142 59.59 -21.43 48.16
C ILE A 142 58.76 -22.55 47.54
N ASN A 143 58.71 -23.73 48.18
CA ASN A 143 57.90 -24.85 47.70
C ASN A 143 56.39 -24.52 47.80
N GLU A 144 55.95 -23.94 48.92
CA GLU A 144 54.59 -23.43 49.08
C GLU A 144 54.23 -22.41 47.99
N LEU A 145 55.15 -21.48 47.69
CA LEU A 145 54.95 -20.50 46.62
C LEU A 145 54.76 -21.16 45.26
N SER A 146 55.59 -22.14 44.92
CA SER A 146 55.50 -22.88 43.66
C SER A 146 54.15 -23.59 43.51
N GLN A 147 53.66 -24.21 44.58
CA GLN A 147 52.36 -24.88 44.60
C GLN A 147 51.20 -23.87 44.50
N ALA A 148 51.29 -22.74 45.21
CA ALA A 148 50.27 -21.68 45.16
C ALA A 148 50.13 -21.08 43.76
N VAL A 149 51.24 -20.88 43.04
CA VAL A 149 51.22 -20.43 41.64
C VAL A 149 50.59 -21.47 40.71
N GLY A 150 50.92 -22.75 40.90
CA GLY A 150 50.31 -23.85 40.15
C GLY A 150 48.79 -23.89 40.29
N LEU A 151 48.29 -23.81 41.53
CA LEU A 151 46.86 -23.81 41.84
C LEU A 151 46.13 -22.55 41.33
N ALA A 152 46.77 -21.37 41.44
CA ALA A 152 46.20 -20.13 40.91
C ALA A 152 46.08 -20.15 39.37
N THR A 153 47.06 -20.76 38.70
CA THR A 153 47.04 -20.96 37.25
C THR A 153 45.89 -21.87 36.86
N LEU A 154 45.72 -23.00 37.56
CA LEU A 154 44.61 -23.93 37.33
C LEU A 154 43.24 -23.26 37.44
N ARG A 155 43.01 -22.50 38.52
CA ARG A 155 41.76 -21.74 38.70
C ARG A 155 41.51 -20.73 37.57
N THR A 156 42.57 -20.07 37.09
CA THR A 156 42.44 -19.11 35.99
C THR A 156 42.09 -19.81 34.69
N VAL A 157 42.67 -21.00 34.43
CA VAL A 157 42.32 -21.83 33.27
C VAL A 157 40.87 -22.31 33.34
N GLU A 158 40.38 -22.71 34.51
CA GLU A 158 38.96 -23.08 34.70
C GLU A 158 38.01 -21.93 34.38
N ILE A 159 38.30 -20.71 34.85
CA ILE A 159 37.51 -19.51 34.54
C ILE A 159 37.53 -19.21 33.03
N ILE A 160 38.71 -19.33 32.39
CA ILE A 160 38.82 -19.13 30.95
C ILE A 160 38.00 -20.18 30.20
N ASP A 161 38.04 -21.44 30.61
CA ASP A 161 37.25 -22.52 30.00
C ASP A 161 35.74 -22.27 30.12
N GLU A 162 35.25 -21.82 31.28
CA GLU A 162 33.85 -21.43 31.46
C GLU A 162 33.44 -20.28 30.53
N VAL A 163 34.27 -19.23 30.45
CA VAL A 163 34.02 -18.08 29.57
C VAL A 163 34.04 -18.50 28.09
N VAL A 164 35.00 -19.33 27.69
CA VAL A 164 35.11 -19.84 26.31
C VAL A 164 33.89 -20.69 25.95
N LYS A 165 33.43 -21.57 26.84
CA LYS A 165 32.20 -22.36 26.63
C LYS A 165 30.97 -21.47 26.46
N SER A 166 30.82 -20.45 27.32
CA SER A 166 29.73 -19.48 27.20
C SER A 166 29.81 -18.70 25.89
N MET A 167 31.00 -18.26 25.49
CA MET A 167 31.21 -17.56 24.22
C MET A 167 30.87 -18.47 23.03
N ASN A 168 31.25 -19.74 23.06
CA ASN A 168 30.93 -20.68 21.99
C ASN A 168 29.42 -20.79 21.78
N GLY A 169 28.64 -20.95 22.85
CA GLY A 169 27.18 -21.00 22.76
C GLY A 169 26.55 -19.70 22.23
N GLN A 170 27.08 -18.54 22.61
CA GLN A 170 26.63 -17.25 22.07
C GLN A 170 26.97 -17.09 20.59
N VAL A 171 28.15 -17.53 20.16
CA VAL A 171 28.57 -17.51 18.75
C VAL A 171 27.69 -18.43 17.91
N GLU A 172 27.39 -19.66 18.38
CA GLU A 172 26.48 -20.58 17.70
C GLU A 172 25.08 -19.97 17.52
N PHE A 173 24.55 -19.32 18.56
CA PHE A 173 23.27 -18.61 18.48
C PHE A 173 23.30 -17.46 17.46
N LEU A 174 24.38 -16.67 17.45
CA LEU A 174 24.55 -15.58 16.49
C LEU A 174 24.64 -16.09 15.05
N VAL A 175 25.36 -17.18 14.82
CA VAL A 175 25.45 -17.83 13.50
C VAL A 175 24.08 -18.33 13.05
N ALA A 176 23.31 -18.99 13.92
CA ALA A 176 21.96 -19.47 13.60
C ALA A 176 21.00 -18.31 13.26
N ASN A 177 21.09 -17.18 13.98
CA ASN A 177 20.31 -16.00 13.64
C ASN A 177 20.76 -15.37 12.31
N ALA A 178 22.06 -15.35 12.01
CA ALA A 178 22.57 -14.83 10.75
C ALA A 178 22.06 -15.65 9.55
N THR A 179 22.10 -16.98 9.64
CA THR A 179 21.55 -17.85 8.59
C THR A 179 20.05 -17.64 8.40
N LEU A 180 19.29 -17.46 9.48
CA LEU A 180 17.85 -17.18 9.39
C LEU A 180 17.58 -15.81 8.73
N LEU A 181 18.42 -14.81 8.96
CA LEU A 181 18.31 -13.50 8.32
C LEU A 181 18.60 -13.58 6.82
N ASP A 182 19.60 -14.38 6.41
CA ASP A 182 19.90 -14.60 4.99
C ASP A 182 18.72 -15.29 4.28
N GLU A 183 18.18 -16.36 4.85
CA GLU A 183 16.99 -17.06 4.31
C GLU A 183 15.79 -16.11 4.16
N ARG A 184 15.53 -15.26 5.17
CA ARG A 184 14.47 -14.25 5.09
C ARG A 184 14.75 -13.20 4.04
N THR A 185 16.01 -12.80 3.87
CA THR A 185 16.41 -11.80 2.86
C THR A 185 16.19 -12.34 1.45
N GLU A 186 16.54 -13.61 1.20
CA GLU A 186 16.25 -14.28 -0.07
C GLU A 186 14.74 -14.38 -0.34
N ALA A 187 13.94 -14.76 0.66
CA ALA A 187 12.50 -14.80 0.54
C ALA A 187 11.88 -13.43 0.24
N ILE A 188 12.38 -12.36 0.89
CA ILE A 188 11.95 -10.98 0.62
C ILE A 188 12.31 -10.57 -0.80
N GLN A 189 13.53 -10.89 -1.28
CA GLN A 189 13.94 -10.59 -2.64
C GLN A 189 13.05 -11.29 -3.66
N SER A 190 12.76 -12.58 -3.45
CA SER A 190 11.86 -13.34 -4.32
C SER A 190 10.46 -12.74 -4.35
N ASN A 191 9.89 -12.45 -3.18
CA ASN A 191 8.55 -11.84 -3.09
C ASN A 191 8.51 -10.46 -3.75
N THR A 192 9.58 -9.66 -3.60
CA THR A 192 9.67 -8.33 -4.23
C THR A 192 9.66 -8.44 -5.74
N ASN A 193 10.41 -9.38 -6.32
CA ASN A 193 10.40 -9.63 -7.76
C ASN A 193 9.00 -10.04 -8.25
N THR A 194 8.32 -10.94 -7.53
CA THR A 194 6.94 -11.33 -7.87
C THR A 194 5.97 -10.14 -7.82
N ILE A 195 6.08 -9.26 -6.82
CA ILE A 195 5.26 -8.05 -6.73
C ILE A 195 5.56 -7.10 -7.89
N MET A 196 6.82 -6.95 -8.30
CA MET A 196 7.18 -6.13 -9.46
C MET A 196 6.56 -6.67 -10.76
N GLU A 197 6.61 -7.98 -10.99
CA GLU A 197 5.97 -8.62 -12.15
C GLU A 197 4.45 -8.42 -12.15
N GLN A 198 3.81 -8.60 -10.99
CA GLN A 198 2.37 -8.37 -10.84
C GLN A 198 1.98 -6.91 -11.08
N ASN A 199 2.77 -5.95 -10.60
CA ASN A 199 2.53 -4.53 -10.83
C ASN A 199 2.69 -4.16 -12.31
N GLN A 200 3.65 -4.77 -13.01
CA GLN A 200 3.81 -4.56 -14.46
C GLN A 200 2.63 -5.14 -15.26
N ASP A 201 2.14 -6.32 -14.89
CA ASP A 201 0.94 -6.92 -15.48
C ASP A 201 -0.32 -6.07 -15.22
N LEU A 202 -0.48 -5.57 -13.99
CA LEU A 202 -1.57 -4.64 -13.63
C LEU A 202 -1.51 -3.36 -14.45
N GLY A 203 -0.33 -2.76 -14.61
CA GLY A 203 -0.14 -1.58 -15.46
C GLY A 203 -0.56 -1.86 -16.92
N SER A 204 -0.12 -3.00 -17.46
CA SER A 204 -0.47 -3.41 -18.83
C SER A 204 -1.98 -3.63 -19.01
N LYS A 205 -2.66 -4.22 -18.01
CA LYS A 205 -4.12 -4.39 -18.00
C LYS A 205 -4.87 -3.07 -17.88
N GLN A 206 -4.35 -2.12 -17.12
CA GLN A 206 -4.93 -0.77 -16.99
C GLN A 206 -4.83 0.00 -18.32
N ASP A 207 -3.70 -0.09 -19.01
CA ASP A 207 -3.53 0.50 -20.34
C ASP A 207 -4.50 -0.13 -21.36
N ALA A 208 -4.62 -1.46 -21.36
CA ALA A 208 -5.55 -2.18 -22.21
C ALA A 208 -7.03 -1.80 -21.93
N MET A 209 -7.40 -1.66 -20.65
CA MET A 209 -8.74 -1.21 -20.26
C MET A 209 -9.02 0.21 -20.75
N THR A 210 -8.05 1.12 -20.60
CA THR A 210 -8.18 2.51 -21.05
C THR A 210 -8.34 2.58 -22.57
N GLN A 211 -7.57 1.78 -23.31
CA GLN A 211 -7.69 1.67 -24.76
C GLN A 211 -9.06 1.13 -25.18
N LEU A 212 -9.55 0.06 -24.54
CA LEU A 212 -10.86 -0.51 -24.82
C LEU A 212 -12.01 0.48 -24.55
N GLN A 213 -11.93 1.24 -23.45
CA GLN A 213 -12.90 2.29 -23.13
C GLN A 213 -12.92 3.39 -24.20
N LYS A 214 -11.75 3.79 -24.69
CA LYS A 214 -11.64 4.78 -25.76
C LYS A 214 -12.24 4.27 -27.08
N GLU A 215 -11.91 3.05 -27.48
CA GLU A 215 -12.48 2.42 -28.68
C GLU A 215 -14.01 2.29 -28.58
N THR A 216 -14.52 1.91 -27.41
CA THR A 216 -15.96 1.84 -27.15
C THR A 216 -16.62 3.20 -27.25
N LEU A 217 -16.00 4.25 -26.68
CA LEU A 217 -16.51 5.62 -26.76
C LEU A 217 -16.58 6.12 -28.21
N GLU A 218 -15.54 5.83 -29.01
CA GLU A 218 -15.51 6.18 -30.44
C GLU A 218 -16.64 5.46 -31.20
N MET A 219 -16.84 4.17 -30.98
CA MET A 219 -17.94 3.41 -31.61
C MET A 219 -19.32 3.96 -31.24
N VAL A 220 -19.58 4.22 -29.95
CA VAL A 220 -20.88 4.75 -29.49
C VAL A 220 -21.10 6.18 -29.97
N SER A 221 -20.05 7.01 -30.04
CA SER A 221 -20.14 8.38 -30.57
C SER A 221 -20.49 8.38 -32.05
N GLU A 222 -19.97 7.43 -32.84
CA GLU A 222 -20.36 7.28 -34.23
C GLU A 222 -21.85 6.95 -34.37
N GLN A 223 -22.37 6.05 -33.53
CA GLN A 223 -23.81 5.73 -33.52
C GLN A 223 -24.65 6.94 -33.10
N SER A 224 -24.19 7.73 -32.14
CA SER A 224 -24.85 8.99 -31.75
C SER A 224 -24.92 9.98 -32.92
N ARG A 225 -23.85 10.07 -33.72
CA ARG A 225 -23.80 10.91 -34.93
C ARG A 225 -24.75 10.41 -36.01
N LEU A 226 -24.77 9.12 -36.30
CA LEU A 226 -25.70 8.50 -37.26
C LEU A 226 -27.16 8.75 -36.83
N PHE A 227 -27.48 8.45 -35.57
CA PHE A 227 -28.79 8.72 -34.99
C PHE A 227 -29.20 10.19 -35.16
N SER A 228 -28.29 11.11 -34.83
CA SER A 228 -28.56 12.55 -34.94
C SER A 228 -28.75 13.00 -36.38
N SER A 229 -27.99 12.43 -37.32
CA SER A 229 -28.19 12.68 -38.76
C SER A 229 -29.57 12.22 -39.21
N VAL A 230 -30.00 11.00 -38.83
CA VAL A 230 -31.32 10.48 -39.15
C VAL A 230 -32.42 11.38 -38.58
N VAL A 231 -32.38 11.72 -37.28
CA VAL A 231 -33.37 12.61 -36.65
C VAL A 231 -33.39 13.99 -37.29
N GLY A 232 -32.24 14.50 -37.72
CA GLY A 232 -32.14 15.72 -38.50
C GLY A 232 -32.80 15.61 -39.87
N TYR A 233 -32.69 14.46 -40.56
CA TYR A 233 -33.22 14.26 -41.92
C TYR A 233 -34.73 14.34 -41.92
N PHE A 234 -35.38 13.74 -40.92
CA PHE A 234 -36.82 13.93 -40.69
C PHE A 234 -37.22 15.41 -40.59
N GLY A 235 -36.37 16.25 -40.00
CA GLY A 235 -36.60 17.68 -39.86
C GLY A 235 -36.42 18.48 -41.17
N SER A 236 -35.68 17.96 -42.15
CA SER A 236 -35.49 18.60 -43.46
C SER A 236 -36.49 18.16 -44.52
N VAL A 237 -37.40 17.21 -44.20
CA VAL A 237 -38.46 16.77 -45.10
C VAL A 237 -39.56 17.83 -45.19
N GLN A 238 -39.86 18.21 -46.42
CA GLN A 238 -40.94 19.10 -46.80
C GLN A 238 -41.96 18.35 -47.68
N MET A 239 -43.18 18.86 -47.78
CA MET A 239 -44.23 18.26 -48.62
C MET A 239 -44.69 19.26 -49.69
N GLY A 240 -44.89 18.77 -50.92
CA GLY A 240 -45.40 19.57 -52.03
C GLY A 240 -46.91 19.72 -52.01
N GLU A 241 -47.43 20.67 -52.79
CA GLU A 241 -48.87 21.03 -52.85
C GLU A 241 -49.79 19.85 -53.19
N ASN A 242 -49.25 18.85 -53.91
CA ASN A 242 -49.96 17.64 -54.32
C ASN A 242 -50.49 16.79 -53.16
N PHE A 243 -50.02 17.03 -51.93
CA PHE A 243 -50.57 16.36 -50.76
C PHE A 243 -52.00 16.81 -50.44
N GLY A 244 -52.38 18.05 -50.78
CA GLY A 244 -53.73 18.58 -50.58
C GLY A 244 -54.29 18.25 -49.19
N ASP A 245 -55.44 17.57 -49.16
CA ASP A 245 -56.14 17.19 -47.93
C ASP A 245 -55.35 16.22 -47.04
N SER A 246 -54.42 15.43 -47.59
CA SER A 246 -53.57 14.49 -46.85
C SER A 246 -52.39 15.16 -46.14
N PHE A 247 -52.11 16.44 -46.42
CA PHE A 247 -50.94 17.15 -45.90
C PHE A 247 -50.88 17.14 -44.37
N LYS A 248 -52.01 17.46 -43.72
CA LYS A 248 -52.13 17.47 -42.25
C LYS A 248 -51.77 16.12 -41.64
N THR A 249 -52.34 15.04 -42.16
CA THR A 249 -52.12 13.70 -41.62
C THR A 249 -50.68 13.25 -41.89
N SER A 250 -50.16 13.51 -43.09
CA SER A 250 -48.81 13.12 -43.49
C SER A 250 -47.74 13.83 -42.66
N VAL A 251 -47.80 15.16 -42.52
CA VAL A 251 -46.78 15.92 -41.79
C VAL A 251 -46.76 15.59 -40.29
N LEU A 252 -47.92 15.28 -39.72
CA LEU A 252 -48.02 14.84 -38.33
C LEU A 252 -47.55 13.40 -38.14
N LYS A 253 -47.85 12.48 -39.07
CA LYS A 253 -47.31 11.11 -39.07
C LYS A 253 -45.78 11.11 -39.12
N LEU A 254 -45.19 11.90 -40.02
CA LEU A 254 -43.74 12.10 -40.11
C LEU A 254 -43.17 12.56 -38.76
N GLY A 255 -43.82 13.54 -38.12
CA GLY A 255 -43.42 14.03 -36.80
C GLY A 255 -43.50 12.95 -35.71
N VAL A 256 -44.54 12.10 -35.71
CA VAL A 256 -44.67 11.01 -34.75
C VAL A 256 -43.54 9.99 -34.91
N VAL A 257 -43.21 9.59 -36.15
CA VAL A 257 -42.10 8.65 -36.40
C VAL A 257 -40.76 9.26 -35.94
N ARG A 258 -40.52 10.54 -36.24
CA ARG A 258 -39.34 11.27 -35.75
C ARG A 258 -39.27 11.27 -34.22
N LEU A 259 -40.38 11.58 -33.56
CA LEU A 259 -40.45 11.64 -32.10
C LEU A 259 -40.21 10.26 -31.47
N ARG A 260 -40.76 9.20 -32.07
CA ARG A 260 -40.53 7.81 -31.67
C ARG A 260 -39.06 7.43 -31.75
N LEU A 261 -38.39 7.76 -32.86
CA LEU A 261 -36.95 7.52 -33.01
C LEU A 261 -36.14 8.33 -31.98
N ALA A 262 -36.47 9.61 -31.78
CA ALA A 262 -35.79 10.45 -30.81
C ALA A 262 -35.96 9.94 -29.36
N ARG A 263 -37.16 9.43 -29.02
CA ARG A 263 -37.44 8.78 -27.74
C ARG A 263 -36.62 7.50 -27.56
N TRP A 264 -36.46 6.69 -28.61
CA TRP A 264 -35.57 5.54 -28.61
C TRP A 264 -34.12 5.95 -28.34
N GLY A 265 -33.58 6.92 -29.11
CA GLY A 265 -32.20 7.37 -28.96
C GLY A 265 -31.88 7.89 -27.55
N GLN A 266 -32.81 8.64 -26.95
CA GLN A 266 -32.68 9.07 -25.56
C GLN A 266 -32.72 7.89 -24.58
N SER A 267 -33.59 6.90 -24.82
CA SER A 267 -33.76 5.74 -23.93
C SER A 267 -32.55 4.79 -23.93
N VAL A 268 -31.82 4.72 -25.05
CA VAL A 268 -30.58 3.91 -25.17
C VAL A 268 -29.31 4.69 -24.79
N GLY A 269 -29.41 6.00 -24.57
CA GLY A 269 -28.28 6.85 -24.16
C GLY A 269 -27.49 7.49 -25.31
N LEU A 270 -28.02 7.47 -26.55
CA LEU A 270 -27.36 8.06 -27.72
C LEU A 270 -27.50 9.59 -27.82
N ALA A 271 -28.36 10.21 -27.02
CA ALA A 271 -28.62 11.65 -27.10
C ALA A 271 -27.50 12.53 -26.50
N ASN A 272 -26.74 12.04 -25.51
CA ASN A 272 -25.75 12.83 -24.78
C ASN A 272 -24.44 12.07 -24.58
N VAL A 273 -23.76 11.72 -25.68
CA VAL A 273 -22.47 11.01 -25.65
C VAL A 273 -21.34 12.04 -25.69
N ASN A 274 -20.76 12.39 -24.53
CA ASN A 274 -19.71 13.40 -24.44
C ASN A 274 -18.38 12.86 -23.89
N ASP A 275 -18.43 11.85 -23.02
CA ASP A 275 -17.27 11.33 -22.31
C ASP A 275 -17.44 9.85 -21.93
N VAL A 276 -16.43 9.29 -21.27
CA VAL A 276 -16.44 7.89 -20.80
C VAL A 276 -17.54 7.64 -19.76
N HIS A 277 -17.93 8.64 -18.96
CA HIS A 277 -19.04 8.50 -18.01
C HIS A 277 -20.37 8.29 -18.73
N SER A 278 -20.53 8.89 -19.92
CA SER A 278 -21.69 8.69 -20.78
C SER A 278 -21.86 7.22 -21.22
N LEU A 279 -20.79 6.42 -21.23
CA LEU A 279 -20.86 4.98 -21.52
C LEU A 279 -21.54 4.18 -20.40
N GLU A 280 -21.46 4.63 -19.14
CA GLU A 280 -22.14 3.96 -18.02
C GLU A 280 -23.66 4.15 -18.10
N GLU A 281 -24.10 5.27 -18.66
CA GLU A 281 -25.53 5.58 -18.87
C GLU A 281 -26.08 4.95 -20.17
N SER A 282 -25.20 4.69 -21.14
CA SER A 282 -25.53 4.03 -22.40
C SER A 282 -25.95 2.58 -22.15
N LYS A 283 -27.07 2.17 -22.76
CA LYS A 283 -27.48 0.76 -22.77
C LYS A 283 -26.96 0.00 -23.99
N LEU A 284 -26.16 0.67 -24.82
CA LEU A 284 -25.61 0.10 -26.05
C LEU A 284 -24.36 -0.72 -25.76
N SER A 285 -24.47 -2.05 -25.84
CA SER A 285 -23.33 -2.96 -25.77
C SER A 285 -22.52 -2.91 -27.07
N PRO A 286 -21.18 -3.09 -27.03
CA PRO A 286 -20.36 -3.23 -28.23
C PRO A 286 -20.88 -4.28 -29.23
N ASP A 287 -21.51 -5.35 -28.74
CA ASP A 287 -22.06 -6.42 -29.58
C ASP A 287 -23.30 -6.00 -30.38
N ASP A 288 -24.05 -5.00 -29.89
CA ASP A 288 -25.26 -4.51 -30.54
C ASP A 288 -24.97 -3.41 -31.58
N ILE A 289 -23.79 -2.77 -31.48
CA ILE A 289 -23.37 -1.64 -32.34
C ILE A 289 -23.49 -1.95 -33.83
N PRO A 290 -23.02 -3.11 -34.35
CA PRO A 290 -23.12 -3.40 -35.78
C PRO A 290 -24.55 -3.42 -36.28
N ARG A 291 -25.48 -3.99 -35.50
CA ARG A 291 -26.89 -4.09 -35.87
C ARG A 291 -27.59 -2.72 -35.78
N VAL A 292 -27.25 -1.91 -34.78
CA VAL A 292 -27.74 -0.54 -34.67
C VAL A 292 -27.26 0.32 -35.85
N SER A 293 -25.99 0.19 -36.23
CA SER A 293 -25.43 0.90 -37.39
C SER A 293 -26.16 0.51 -38.67
N GLU A 294 -26.34 -0.79 -38.91
CA GLU A 294 -27.08 -1.32 -40.07
C GLU A 294 -28.49 -0.73 -40.17
N LEU A 295 -29.22 -0.67 -39.06
CA LEU A 295 -30.59 -0.16 -39.04
C LEU A 295 -30.64 1.37 -39.24
N LEU A 296 -29.75 2.13 -38.61
CA LEU A 296 -29.66 3.59 -38.77
C LEU A 296 -29.24 3.97 -40.20
N GLU A 297 -28.25 3.27 -40.76
CA GLU A 297 -27.83 3.42 -42.16
C GLU A 297 -28.96 3.04 -43.12
N GLY A 298 -29.70 1.97 -42.83
CA GLY A 298 -30.89 1.59 -43.59
C GLY A 298 -31.93 2.70 -43.65
N ILE A 299 -32.13 3.46 -42.56
CA ILE A 299 -33.04 4.61 -42.55
C ILE A 299 -32.49 5.75 -43.44
N LEU A 300 -31.19 6.02 -43.38
CA LEU A 300 -30.54 7.01 -44.25
C LEU A 300 -30.69 6.62 -45.74
N ASP A 301 -30.57 5.34 -46.05
CA ASP A 301 -30.77 4.81 -47.42
C ASP A 301 -32.19 5.04 -47.92
N GLN A 302 -33.21 4.86 -47.06
CA GLN A 302 -34.60 5.19 -47.41
C GLN A 302 -34.77 6.67 -47.76
N PHE A 303 -34.14 7.57 -46.99
CA PHE A 303 -34.12 9.01 -47.31
C PHE A 303 -33.38 9.30 -48.62
N ALA A 304 -32.26 8.63 -48.89
CA ALA A 304 -31.51 8.78 -50.13
C ALA A 304 -32.30 8.27 -51.35
N ASP A 305 -33.07 7.20 -51.22
CA ASP A 305 -34.00 6.73 -52.24
C ASP A 305 -35.14 7.73 -52.49
N ALA A 306 -35.72 8.27 -51.42
CA ALA A 306 -36.73 9.32 -51.51
C ALA A 306 -36.20 10.58 -52.20
N GLU A 307 -34.96 10.99 -51.92
CA GLU A 307 -34.30 12.12 -52.59
C GLU A 307 -34.09 11.87 -54.09
N ARG A 308 -33.70 10.65 -54.47
CA ARG A 308 -33.60 10.23 -55.87
C ARG A 308 -34.95 10.27 -56.59
N ILE A 309 -36.02 9.88 -55.91
CA ILE A 309 -37.39 9.98 -56.46
C ILE A 309 -37.80 11.45 -56.61
N SER A 310 -37.56 12.27 -55.58
CA SER A 310 -37.86 13.71 -55.58
C SER A 310 -37.17 14.45 -56.74
N LYS A 311 -35.86 14.24 -56.94
CA LYS A 311 -35.11 14.83 -58.07
C LYS A 311 -35.68 14.41 -59.43
N ARG A 312 -36.03 13.13 -59.58
CA ARG A 312 -36.65 12.62 -60.83
C ARG A 312 -38.01 13.26 -61.09
N PHE A 313 -38.78 13.52 -60.03
CA PHE A 313 -40.06 14.21 -60.14
C PHE A 313 -39.87 15.66 -60.61
N GLN A 314 -38.95 16.40 -59.99
CA GLN A 314 -38.61 17.79 -60.38
C GLN A 314 -38.13 17.89 -61.83
N LEU A 315 -37.30 16.95 -62.30
CA LEU A 315 -36.84 16.93 -63.70
C LEU A 315 -37.98 16.72 -64.70
N ARG A 316 -39.01 15.96 -64.32
CA ARG A 316 -40.20 15.71 -65.16
C ARG A 316 -41.18 16.88 -65.14
N HIS A 317 -41.26 17.61 -64.03
CA HIS A 317 -42.18 18.73 -63.83
C HIS A 317 -41.37 20.04 -63.75
N ARG A 318 -41.04 20.59 -64.93
CA ARG A 318 -40.16 21.79 -65.08
C ARG A 318 -40.63 23.05 -64.35
N ASN A 319 -41.89 23.09 -63.90
CA ASN A 319 -42.39 24.10 -62.98
C ASN A 319 -42.45 23.45 -61.60
N ALA A 320 -41.59 23.89 -60.67
CA ALA A 320 -41.58 23.37 -59.32
C ALA A 320 -42.97 23.55 -58.68
N THR A 321 -43.57 22.44 -58.25
CA THR A 321 -44.78 22.43 -57.43
C THR A 321 -44.50 23.21 -56.14
N ALA A 322 -45.44 24.03 -55.67
CA ALA A 322 -45.23 24.80 -54.45
C ALA A 322 -45.00 23.86 -53.25
N VAL A 323 -44.14 24.28 -52.31
CA VAL A 323 -43.92 23.58 -51.04
C VAL A 323 -44.91 24.12 -50.01
N LEU A 324 -45.54 23.22 -49.27
CA LEU A 324 -46.46 23.56 -48.19
C LEU A 324 -45.68 23.92 -46.91
N ASP A 325 -46.14 24.95 -46.22
CA ASP A 325 -45.61 25.46 -44.96
C ASP A 325 -46.53 25.02 -43.80
N PRO A 326 -46.09 24.12 -42.91
CA PRO A 326 -46.90 23.66 -41.78
C PRO A 326 -47.43 24.78 -40.87
N THR A 327 -46.80 25.95 -40.85
CA THR A 327 -47.26 27.10 -40.04
C THR A 327 -48.40 27.88 -40.69
N LYS A 328 -48.55 27.80 -42.02
CA LYS A 328 -49.56 28.54 -42.79
C LYS A 328 -50.67 27.65 -43.33
N ASP A 329 -50.32 26.43 -43.72
CA ASP A 329 -51.19 25.51 -44.47
C ASP A 329 -51.90 24.48 -43.56
N LEU A 330 -51.62 24.49 -42.25
CA LEU A 330 -52.35 23.69 -41.25
C LEU A 330 -53.34 24.53 -40.45
N ASP A 331 -54.40 23.88 -39.94
CA ASP A 331 -55.25 24.49 -38.94
C ASP A 331 -54.48 24.78 -37.63
N LYS A 332 -54.94 25.76 -36.85
CA LYS A 332 -54.23 26.24 -35.65
C LYS A 332 -53.86 25.12 -34.67
N VAL A 333 -54.71 24.10 -34.51
CA VAL A 333 -54.45 22.99 -33.58
C VAL A 333 -53.38 22.07 -34.15
N ALA A 334 -53.49 21.70 -35.43
CA ALA A 334 -52.50 20.88 -36.12
C ALA A 334 -51.12 21.56 -36.21
N ALA A 335 -51.07 22.86 -36.51
CA ALA A 335 -49.83 23.64 -36.53
C ALA A 335 -49.15 23.67 -35.15
N SER A 336 -49.92 23.92 -34.08
CA SER A 336 -49.39 23.92 -32.71
C SER A 336 -48.88 22.53 -32.30
N LEU A 337 -49.59 21.47 -32.70
CA LEU A 337 -49.18 20.09 -32.43
C LEU A 337 -47.90 19.72 -33.19
N HIS A 338 -47.81 20.06 -34.48
CA HIS A 338 -46.61 19.84 -35.28
C HIS A 338 -45.39 20.55 -34.68
N GLN A 339 -45.52 21.81 -34.30
CA GLN A 339 -44.45 22.55 -33.62
C GLN A 339 -44.04 21.86 -32.32
N LYS A 340 -45.02 21.43 -31.50
CA LYS A 340 -44.72 20.78 -30.21
C LYS A 340 -44.00 19.43 -30.38
N ILE A 341 -44.38 18.65 -31.39
CA ILE A 341 -43.71 17.39 -31.75
C ILE A 341 -42.26 17.65 -32.19
N ASN A 342 -42.03 18.69 -32.99
CA ASN A 342 -40.68 19.07 -33.40
C ASN A 342 -39.82 19.51 -32.21
N ASP A 343 -40.35 20.36 -31.33
CA ASP A 343 -39.65 20.83 -30.13
C ASP A 343 -39.29 19.68 -29.18
N LEU A 344 -40.19 18.70 -29.03
CA LEU A 344 -39.92 17.49 -28.26
C LEU A 344 -38.85 16.63 -28.93
N SER A 345 -38.93 16.42 -30.24
CA SER A 345 -37.95 15.62 -30.98
C SER A 345 -36.54 16.22 -30.89
N LEU A 346 -36.41 17.54 -31.06
CA LEU A 346 -35.14 18.26 -30.95
C LEU A 346 -34.56 18.20 -29.53
N ARG A 347 -35.39 18.40 -28.49
CA ARG A 347 -34.93 18.27 -27.09
C ARG A 347 -34.37 16.88 -26.77
N ARG A 348 -34.86 15.84 -27.44
CA ARG A 348 -34.49 14.44 -27.19
C ARG A 348 -33.35 13.94 -28.05
N GLN A 349 -33.10 14.59 -29.19
CA GLN A 349 -31.91 14.39 -29.99
C GLN A 349 -30.63 14.74 -29.19
N GLY A 350 -30.72 15.69 -28.25
CA GLY A 350 -29.61 16.13 -27.42
C GLY A 350 -28.68 17.12 -28.14
N ASN A 351 -27.50 17.35 -27.58
CA ASN A 351 -26.52 18.32 -28.07
C ASN A 351 -25.69 17.73 -29.21
N SER A 352 -26.32 17.49 -30.36
CA SER A 352 -25.61 17.09 -31.57
C SER A 352 -25.46 18.27 -32.52
N ASP A 353 -24.22 18.62 -32.85
CA ASP A 353 -23.89 19.46 -34.01
C ASP A 353 -24.16 18.66 -35.30
N ALA A 354 -25.44 18.37 -35.57
CA ALA A 354 -25.82 17.76 -36.83
C ALA A 354 -25.63 18.81 -37.94
N GLU A 355 -24.84 18.47 -38.96
CA GLU A 355 -24.75 19.29 -40.16
C GLU A 355 -26.16 19.52 -40.75
N PRO A 356 -26.44 20.70 -41.31
CA PRO A 356 -27.73 20.96 -41.92
C PRO A 356 -27.97 19.95 -43.04
N ASN A 357 -28.94 19.06 -42.82
CA ASN A 357 -29.32 18.07 -43.80
C ASN A 357 -29.90 18.75 -45.04
N LYS A 358 -29.73 18.09 -46.17
CA LYS A 358 -30.25 18.58 -47.44
C LYS A 358 -31.79 18.61 -47.39
N GLU A 359 -32.37 19.70 -47.87
CA GLU A 359 -33.82 19.84 -47.99
C GLU A 359 -34.38 18.78 -48.94
N LEU A 360 -35.34 17.98 -48.45
CA LEU A 360 -35.98 16.90 -49.19
C LEU A 360 -37.47 17.21 -49.33
N THR A 361 -37.93 17.56 -50.53
CA THR A 361 -39.36 17.74 -50.79
C THR A 361 -39.98 16.45 -51.32
N LEU A 362 -41.03 15.95 -50.66
CA LEU A 362 -41.86 14.85 -51.15
C LEU A 362 -43.06 15.40 -51.91
N TYR A 363 -43.30 14.92 -53.14
CA TYR A 363 -44.35 15.44 -54.02
C TYR A 363 -45.55 14.52 -54.21
N GLU A 364 -45.48 13.27 -53.78
CA GLU A 364 -46.55 12.29 -53.99
C GLU A 364 -46.78 11.52 -52.70
N GLU A 365 -48.04 11.43 -52.27
CA GLU A 365 -48.47 10.73 -51.06
C GLU A 365 -48.03 9.26 -51.07
N LYS A 366 -48.13 8.58 -52.22
CA LYS A 366 -47.68 7.18 -52.37
C LYS A 366 -46.21 6.98 -51.98
N ASN A 367 -45.33 7.91 -52.36
CA ASN A 367 -43.90 7.80 -52.02
C ASN A 367 -43.66 8.08 -50.54
N PHE A 368 -44.46 8.97 -49.94
CA PHE A 368 -44.43 9.22 -48.50
C PHE A 368 -44.91 8.01 -47.70
N THR A 369 -46.05 7.42 -48.05
CA THR A 369 -46.57 6.23 -47.34
C THR A 369 -45.56 5.11 -47.34
N ARG A 370 -44.96 4.81 -48.50
CA ARG A 370 -43.91 3.79 -48.60
C ARG A 370 -42.68 4.13 -47.74
N LEU A 371 -42.19 5.37 -47.81
CA LEU A 371 -41.04 5.81 -47.02
C LEU A 371 -41.29 5.62 -45.52
N ILE A 372 -42.48 5.97 -45.06
CA ILE A 372 -42.85 5.86 -43.64
C ILE A 372 -43.04 4.40 -43.22
N GLU A 373 -43.63 3.56 -44.06
CA GLU A 373 -43.73 2.11 -43.80
C GLU A 373 -42.34 1.48 -43.66
N ASP A 374 -41.46 1.69 -44.66
CA ASP A 374 -40.10 1.14 -44.68
C ASP A 374 -39.27 1.64 -43.48
N ILE A 375 -39.37 2.92 -43.09
CA ILE A 375 -38.66 3.44 -41.92
C ILE A 375 -39.26 2.91 -40.60
N ASN A 376 -40.59 2.78 -40.49
CA ASN A 376 -41.20 2.25 -39.27
C ASN A 376 -40.76 0.81 -38.99
N GLU A 377 -40.59 -0.03 -40.01
CA GLU A 377 -40.04 -1.38 -39.85
C GLU A 377 -38.64 -1.32 -39.23
N LEU A 378 -37.76 -0.46 -39.75
CA LEU A 378 -36.41 -0.28 -39.20
C LEU A 378 -36.42 0.27 -37.76
N VAL A 379 -37.34 1.20 -37.44
CA VAL A 379 -37.50 1.73 -36.08
C VAL A 379 -38.12 0.69 -35.13
N ASN A 380 -38.99 -0.19 -35.62
CA ASN A 380 -39.49 -1.34 -34.84
C ASN A 380 -38.33 -2.24 -34.45
N ASP A 381 -37.51 -2.65 -35.42
CA ASP A 381 -36.33 -3.48 -35.19
C ASP A 381 -35.38 -2.83 -34.17
N LEU A 382 -35.12 -1.51 -34.28
CA LEU A 382 -34.29 -0.78 -33.31
C LEU A 382 -34.86 -0.84 -31.89
N VAL A 383 -36.18 -0.75 -31.72
CA VAL A 383 -36.81 -0.82 -30.39
C VAL A 383 -36.78 -2.26 -29.85
N GLU A 384 -37.02 -3.25 -30.69
CA GLU A 384 -37.05 -4.66 -30.30
C GLU A 384 -35.69 -5.20 -29.86
N LEU A 385 -34.59 -4.65 -30.38
CA LEU A 385 -33.22 -4.98 -29.92
C LEU A 385 -32.99 -4.68 -28.43
N PHE A 386 -33.74 -3.75 -27.84
CA PHE A 386 -33.52 -3.30 -26.47
C PHE A 386 -34.79 -3.44 -25.61
N PRO A 387 -35.19 -4.67 -25.23
CA PRO A 387 -36.38 -4.86 -24.39
C PRO A 387 -36.24 -4.17 -23.01
N GLY A 388 -35.01 -4.02 -22.50
CA GLY A 388 -34.71 -3.38 -21.22
C GLY A 388 -34.95 -1.86 -21.16
N ILE A 389 -35.38 -1.21 -22.26
CA ILE A 389 -35.73 0.22 -22.26
C ILE A 389 -37.23 0.50 -22.28
N GLU A 390 -38.10 -0.52 -22.19
CA GLU A 390 -39.55 -0.35 -22.28
C GLU A 390 -40.10 0.65 -21.24
N ASP A 391 -39.65 0.55 -19.97
CA ASP A 391 -40.09 1.47 -18.91
C ASP A 391 -39.61 2.91 -19.14
N ALA A 392 -38.42 3.10 -19.70
CA ALA A 392 -37.89 4.42 -20.03
C ALA A 392 -38.68 5.05 -21.17
N GLN A 393 -38.92 4.29 -22.24
CA GLN A 393 -39.78 4.67 -23.36
C GLN A 393 -41.18 5.04 -22.88
N ARG A 394 -41.78 4.26 -21.97
CA ARG A 394 -43.13 4.50 -21.42
C ARG A 394 -43.21 5.83 -20.67
N LYS A 395 -42.26 6.09 -19.76
CA LYS A 395 -42.21 7.36 -19.01
C LYS A 395 -42.07 8.56 -19.95
N LEU A 396 -41.17 8.44 -20.93
CA LEU A 396 -40.98 9.46 -21.94
C LEU A 396 -42.24 9.68 -22.79
N ALA A 397 -42.99 8.62 -23.12
CA ALA A 397 -44.26 8.75 -23.85
C ALA A 397 -45.35 9.45 -23.01
N GLU A 398 -45.42 9.16 -21.71
CA GLU A 398 -46.34 9.83 -20.79
C GLU A 398 -46.04 11.33 -20.67
N GLU A 399 -44.76 11.71 -20.62
CA GLU A 399 -44.32 13.10 -20.63
C GLU A 399 -44.71 13.83 -21.93
N GLU A 400 -44.50 13.21 -23.10
CA GLU A 400 -44.90 13.77 -24.40
C GLU A 400 -46.39 14.09 -24.44
N VAL A 401 -47.23 13.13 -24.06
CA VAL A 401 -48.68 13.27 -24.08
C VAL A 401 -49.14 14.32 -23.07
N SER A 402 -48.51 14.38 -21.88
CA SER A 402 -48.78 15.40 -20.88
C SER A 402 -48.48 16.81 -21.42
N GLU A 403 -47.36 17.00 -22.10
CA GLU A 403 -47.01 18.27 -22.71
C GLU A 403 -47.96 18.66 -23.86
N MET A 404 -48.33 17.70 -24.72
CA MET A 404 -49.25 17.94 -25.85
C MET A 404 -50.71 18.14 -25.42
N LYS A 405 -51.12 17.59 -24.27
CA LYS A 405 -52.45 17.79 -23.67
C LYS A 405 -52.78 19.27 -23.42
N SER A 406 -51.76 20.11 -23.22
CA SER A 406 -51.93 21.56 -23.08
C SER A 406 -52.58 22.21 -24.31
N ILE A 407 -52.48 21.58 -25.49
CA ILE A 407 -53.07 22.04 -26.74
C ILE A 407 -54.51 21.50 -26.85
N LYS A 408 -55.49 22.40 -26.69
CA LYS A 408 -56.92 22.03 -26.73
C LYS A 408 -57.29 21.39 -28.08
N GLY A 409 -57.80 20.16 -28.03
CA GLY A 409 -58.22 19.41 -29.22
C GLY A 409 -57.11 18.62 -29.91
N ALA A 410 -55.88 18.62 -29.39
CA ALA A 410 -54.77 17.89 -30.00
C ALA A 410 -54.84 16.37 -29.79
N LEU A 411 -55.35 15.89 -28.64
CA LEU A 411 -55.32 14.45 -28.31
C LEU A 411 -56.05 13.54 -29.33
N PRO A 412 -57.25 13.90 -29.85
CA PRO A 412 -57.89 13.10 -30.90
C PRO A 412 -57.06 13.03 -32.19
N ILE A 413 -56.46 14.15 -32.59
CA ILE A 413 -55.59 14.22 -33.78
C ILE A 413 -54.34 13.35 -33.54
N LEU A 414 -53.70 13.48 -32.37
CA LEU A 414 -52.52 12.72 -32.00
C LEU A 414 -52.80 11.21 -31.98
N LYS A 415 -53.96 10.79 -31.46
CA LYS A 415 -54.39 9.38 -31.49
C LYS A 415 -54.49 8.86 -32.93
N GLU A 416 -55.06 9.65 -33.82
CA GLU A 416 -55.24 9.26 -35.23
C GLU A 416 -53.90 9.16 -35.95
N VAL A 417 -53.01 10.15 -35.78
CA VAL A 417 -51.73 10.16 -36.50
C VAL A 417 -50.69 9.22 -35.91
N ALA A 418 -50.80 8.87 -34.62
CA ALA A 418 -49.93 7.89 -33.98
C ALA A 418 -50.36 6.44 -34.26
N ALA A 419 -51.60 6.23 -34.71
CA ALA A 419 -52.08 4.91 -35.10
C ALA A 419 -51.16 4.32 -36.17
N ASP A 420 -50.74 3.08 -35.95
CA ASP A 420 -49.82 2.30 -36.80
C ASP A 420 -48.38 2.86 -36.89
N GLN A 421 -48.08 4.02 -36.30
CA GLN A 421 -46.74 4.61 -36.28
C GLN A 421 -46.04 4.40 -34.93
N ASP A 422 -46.80 4.53 -33.85
CA ASP A 422 -46.30 4.49 -32.48
C ASP A 422 -47.38 3.94 -31.55
N ASN A 423 -47.36 2.63 -31.34
CA ASN A 423 -48.32 1.92 -30.48
C ASN A 423 -48.27 2.42 -29.04
N LEU A 424 -47.07 2.67 -28.51
CA LEU A 424 -46.88 3.14 -27.14
C LEU A 424 -47.48 4.52 -26.94
N LEU A 425 -47.26 5.44 -27.87
CA LEU A 425 -47.85 6.78 -27.83
C LEU A 425 -49.37 6.69 -27.99
N THR A 426 -49.87 5.88 -28.92
CA THR A 426 -51.31 5.67 -29.14
C THR A 426 -52.00 5.18 -27.87
N GLU A 427 -51.46 4.15 -27.21
CA GLU A 427 -52.00 3.65 -25.94
C GLU A 427 -52.01 4.72 -24.85
N THR A 428 -50.93 5.49 -24.75
CA THR A 428 -50.78 6.55 -23.75
C THR A 428 -51.82 7.65 -23.97
N VAL A 429 -52.03 8.08 -25.22
CA VAL A 429 -53.05 9.06 -25.58
C VAL A 429 -54.46 8.54 -25.27
N VAL A 430 -54.75 7.27 -25.60
CA VAL A 430 -56.04 6.64 -25.29
C VAL A 430 -56.31 6.63 -23.79
N LYS A 431 -55.32 6.25 -22.98
CA LYS A 431 -55.42 6.27 -21.51
C LYS A 431 -55.73 7.67 -21.00
N VAL A 432 -55.03 8.71 -21.49
CA VAL A 432 -55.25 10.10 -21.07
C VAL A 432 -56.63 10.64 -21.50
N ILE A 433 -57.11 10.29 -22.70
CA ILE A 433 -58.46 10.65 -23.18
C ILE A 433 -59.52 10.00 -22.28
N GLN A 434 -59.37 8.71 -21.97
CA GLN A 434 -60.30 7.98 -21.10
C GLN A 434 -60.33 8.60 -19.70
N GLN A 435 -59.17 8.84 -19.09
CA GLN A 435 -59.05 9.48 -17.78
C GLN A 435 -59.72 10.86 -17.73
N THR A 436 -59.57 11.66 -18.79
CA THR A 436 -60.21 12.99 -18.92
C THR A 436 -61.72 12.89 -19.10
N SER A 437 -62.20 11.79 -19.70
CA SER A 437 -63.64 11.50 -19.85
C SER A 437 -64.27 10.99 -18.55
N THR A 438 -63.56 10.15 -17.79
CA THR A 438 -64.02 9.61 -16.50
C THR A 438 -63.92 10.59 -15.33
N THR A 439 -63.02 11.57 -15.38
CA THR A 439 -62.92 12.62 -14.34
C THR A 439 -64.10 13.60 -14.34
N THR A 440 -65.03 13.49 -15.30
CA THR A 440 -66.22 14.36 -15.33
C THR A 440 -67.37 13.84 -14.45
N TYR A 441 -67.45 12.55 -14.07
CA TYR A 441 -68.44 12.06 -13.09
C TYR A 441 -68.00 10.74 -12.44
N THR A 442 -67.24 10.79 -11.35
CA THR A 442 -67.10 9.64 -10.42
C THR A 442 -67.63 10.02 -9.05
N ASN A 443 -68.96 10.16 -8.95
CA ASN A 443 -69.71 9.96 -7.71
C ASN A 443 -70.93 9.10 -8.03
N SER A 444 -70.73 7.86 -8.45
CA SER A 444 -71.80 6.87 -8.48
C SER A 444 -71.68 5.97 -7.24
N VAL A 445 -72.59 6.19 -6.29
CA VAL A 445 -72.87 5.18 -5.26
C VAL A 445 -74.05 4.36 -5.77
N VAL A 446 -73.81 3.08 -6.06
CA VAL A 446 -74.85 2.16 -6.52
C VAL A 446 -75.27 1.27 -5.36
N PHE A 447 -76.55 1.34 -4.98
CA PHE A 447 -77.16 0.46 -4.00
C PHE A 447 -78.07 -0.54 -4.72
N SER A 448 -77.89 -1.83 -4.48
CA SER A 448 -78.75 -2.89 -5.00
C SER A 448 -79.24 -3.82 -3.89
N GLY A 449 -80.46 -4.37 -4.02
CA GLY A 449 -81.14 -5.16 -2.99
C GLY A 449 -82.03 -4.35 -2.04
N ASN A 450 -82.60 -5.01 -1.02
CA ASN A 450 -83.34 -4.35 0.07
C ASN A 450 -82.33 -3.58 0.94
N ASN A 451 -82.24 -2.26 0.74
CA ASN A 451 -81.32 -1.40 1.48
C ASN A 451 -82.08 -0.37 2.31
N SER A 452 -81.71 -0.24 3.58
CA SER A 452 -82.20 0.80 4.48
C SER A 452 -81.01 1.41 5.22
N GLY A 453 -80.85 2.73 5.15
CA GLY A 453 -79.76 3.47 5.78
C GLY A 453 -79.87 4.97 5.53
N PHE A 454 -79.01 5.76 6.18
CA PHE A 454 -78.94 7.22 6.00
C PHE A 454 -77.63 7.57 5.29
N GLN A 455 -77.70 8.31 4.18
CA GLN A 455 -76.52 8.73 3.44
C GLN A 455 -76.18 10.18 3.78
N VAL A 456 -74.95 10.41 4.27
CA VAL A 456 -74.44 11.75 4.55
C VAL A 456 -73.36 12.06 3.51
N GLY A 457 -73.60 13.05 2.67
CA GLY A 457 -72.63 13.58 1.72
C GLY A 457 -72.21 14.99 2.11
N ASN A 458 -70.92 15.32 1.97
CA ASN A 458 -70.42 16.68 2.09
C ASN A 458 -70.14 17.23 0.68
N ASN A 459 -70.72 18.38 0.36
CA ASN A 459 -70.42 19.10 -0.88
C ASN A 459 -69.71 20.41 -0.53
N ALA A 460 -68.48 20.57 -1.04
CA ALA A 460 -67.77 21.84 -0.99
C ALA A 460 -67.93 22.55 -2.36
N GLY A 461 -69.02 23.28 -2.53
CA GLY A 461 -69.36 23.93 -3.79
C GLY A 461 -70.78 24.49 -3.83
N ARG A 462 -71.11 25.25 -4.88
CA ARG A 462 -72.43 25.87 -5.05
C ARG A 462 -73.36 24.88 -5.76
N ILE A 463 -74.37 24.38 -5.05
CA ILE A 463 -75.42 23.51 -5.61
C ILE A 463 -76.59 24.39 -6.12
N SER A 464 -77.12 24.08 -7.30
CA SER A 464 -78.36 24.67 -7.83
C SER A 464 -79.28 23.61 -8.44
N ASN A 465 -80.59 23.88 -8.49
CA ASN A 465 -81.64 23.02 -9.07
C ASN A 465 -81.83 21.63 -8.42
N VAL A 466 -81.77 21.52 -7.09
CA VAL A 466 -82.20 20.29 -6.39
C VAL A 466 -83.72 20.31 -6.22
N ARG A 467 -84.41 19.29 -6.73
CA ARG A 467 -85.82 19.02 -6.43
C ARG A 467 -85.92 17.67 -5.70
N TRP A 468 -86.56 17.69 -4.55
CA TRP A 468 -86.96 16.49 -3.83
C TRP A 468 -88.45 16.28 -4.10
N ASN A 469 -88.84 15.10 -4.56
CA ASN A 469 -90.24 14.68 -4.67
C ASN A 469 -90.65 13.92 -3.43
#